data_AF-A0A4W6DUM5-F1
#
_entry.id   AF-A0A4W6DUM5-F1
#
_cell.length_a   1.000
_cell.length_b   1.000
_cell.length_c   1.000
_cell.angle_alpha   90.00
_cell.angle_beta   90.00
_cell.angle_gamma   90.00
#
_symmetry.space_group_name_H-M   'P 1'
#
loop_
_entity.id
_entity.type
_entity.pdbx_description
1 polymer ?
#
loop_
_entity_poly.entity_id
_entity_poly.type
_entity_poly.pdbx_seq_one_letter_code
_entity_poly.pdbx_strand_id
1 'polypeptide(L)'
;MKMVQSDLQTPPPPLSAVNSFSLTVRRFLSSQSEEFMMTHLILRALFGAVSGTVLFLGVAHSLPLTFDLKLAAGSVFVGVCVVGGALSSSLRCSVLLMFPSMLGSRGRAYLMLLILSVLYRGPVSNLQRNVESAALTLSCNLDLQVHHSRLLWRDAITPFILITQELVDDKAEFESEALSVSRKFQSIRDEVVLQYGYDRFKPKHTETGTSTQEQFTTKTMMQCDSVVDEGVRRCSDWFTRRWAECMEAIPVPVINHILCVSMKFHFLCDVMRVMTPWCREEVPVEGNFGRLFDRLNLSVDLLSREFSTELLLQERQQQAVLGGAVVDEEFTQSLRGSFQELRRRMERLLDLLQLLLSFTFTSIFTQ
;
A
#
# COMPACT_ATOMS: atom_id res chain seq x y z
N MET A 1 -13.96 -27.92 -37.94
CA MET A 1 -13.67 -27.84 -39.38
C MET A 1 -12.46 -28.72 -39.64
N LYS A 2 -12.69 -29.96 -40.10
CA LYS A 2 -11.63 -30.93 -40.42
C LYS A 2 -11.07 -30.56 -41.79
N MET A 3 -9.82 -30.14 -41.87
CA MET A 3 -9.11 -30.04 -43.14
C MET A 3 -8.45 -31.38 -43.43
N VAL A 4 -8.98 -32.03 -44.46
CA VAL A 4 -8.43 -33.21 -45.13
C VAL A 4 -7.24 -32.74 -45.96
N GLN A 5 -6.09 -33.37 -45.77
CA GLN A 5 -4.87 -33.14 -46.54
C GLN A 5 -4.86 -34.13 -47.70
N SER A 6 -5.01 -33.62 -48.92
CA SER A 6 -4.87 -34.39 -50.16
C SER A 6 -3.42 -34.34 -50.62
N ASP A 7 -2.71 -35.47 -50.54
CA ASP A 7 -1.38 -35.65 -51.11
C ASP A 7 -1.48 -35.72 -52.65
N LEU A 8 -0.79 -34.78 -53.31
CA LEU A 8 -0.60 -34.74 -54.75
C LEU A 8 0.73 -35.44 -55.08
N GLN A 9 0.63 -36.65 -55.61
CA GLN A 9 1.77 -37.49 -56.00
C GLN A 9 2.45 -36.95 -57.28
N THR A 10 3.65 -36.39 -57.16
CA THR A 10 4.55 -36.10 -58.30
C THR A 10 5.39 -37.34 -58.65
N PRO A 11 5.61 -37.67 -59.93
CA PRO A 11 6.34 -38.88 -60.34
C PRO A 11 7.85 -38.79 -60.05
N PRO A 12 8.52 -39.93 -59.76
CA PRO A 12 9.93 -39.97 -59.41
C PRO A 12 10.85 -39.70 -60.63
N PRO A 13 12.05 -39.12 -60.42
CA PRO A 13 13.02 -38.91 -61.49
C PRO A 13 13.60 -40.24 -62.00
N PRO A 14 14.07 -40.30 -63.27
CA PRO A 14 14.47 -41.54 -63.92
C PRO A 14 15.68 -42.21 -63.22
N LEU A 15 15.53 -43.52 -63.03
CA LEU A 15 16.43 -44.48 -62.36
C LEU A 15 17.86 -44.57 -62.96
N SER A 16 18.15 -43.88 -64.07
CA SER A 16 19.42 -43.96 -64.80
C SER A 16 20.55 -43.16 -64.15
N ALA A 17 20.25 -42.06 -63.44
CA ALA A 17 21.25 -41.22 -62.78
C ALA A 17 21.79 -41.84 -61.47
N VAL A 18 20.93 -42.58 -60.74
CA VAL A 18 21.30 -43.23 -59.48
C VAL A 18 22.19 -44.46 -59.74
N ASN A 19 21.91 -45.21 -60.82
CA ASN A 19 22.71 -46.37 -61.19
C ASN A 19 24.08 -46.00 -61.77
N SER A 20 24.21 -44.88 -62.50
CA SER A 20 25.52 -44.43 -62.98
C SER A 20 26.41 -43.95 -61.83
N PHE A 21 25.85 -43.24 -60.85
CA PHE A 21 26.58 -42.77 -59.68
C PHE A 21 27.03 -43.93 -58.78
N SER A 22 26.15 -44.92 -58.56
CA SER A 22 26.47 -46.14 -57.80
C SER A 22 27.55 -47.01 -58.46
N LEU A 23 27.52 -47.14 -59.79
CA LEU A 23 28.56 -47.86 -60.54
C LEU A 23 29.90 -47.13 -60.50
N THR A 24 29.92 -45.81 -60.68
CA THR A 24 31.16 -45.01 -60.63
C THR A 24 31.79 -45.04 -59.24
N VAL A 25 30.97 -44.99 -58.17
CA VAL A 25 31.45 -45.10 -56.79
C VAL A 25 31.98 -46.49 -56.48
N ARG A 26 31.31 -47.57 -56.92
CA ARG A 26 31.84 -48.94 -56.75
C ARG A 26 33.13 -49.17 -57.54
N ARG A 27 33.20 -48.69 -58.77
CA ARG A 27 34.37 -48.84 -59.65
C ARG A 27 35.56 -48.02 -59.12
N PHE A 28 35.30 -46.87 -58.50
CA PHE A 28 36.32 -46.04 -57.82
C PHE A 28 36.83 -46.68 -56.53
N LEU A 29 35.97 -47.37 -55.77
CA LEU A 29 36.34 -48.07 -54.54
C LEU A 29 37.03 -49.43 -54.80
N SER A 30 36.75 -50.10 -55.91
CA SER A 30 37.28 -51.44 -56.24
C SER A 30 38.40 -51.45 -57.29
N SER A 31 38.76 -50.30 -57.87
CA SER A 31 39.83 -50.19 -58.86
C SER A 31 41.19 -50.42 -58.20
N GLN A 32 41.97 -51.38 -58.73
CA GLN A 32 43.36 -51.58 -58.34
C GLN A 32 44.19 -50.34 -58.69
N SER A 33 45.10 -50.04 -57.76
CA SER A 33 45.87 -48.82 -57.48
C SER A 33 46.53 -48.00 -58.62
N GLU A 34 46.47 -48.38 -59.89
CA GLU A 34 47.33 -47.76 -60.92
C GLU A 34 46.65 -46.72 -61.84
N GLU A 35 45.33 -46.76 -62.09
CA GLU A 35 44.70 -45.82 -63.04
C GLU A 35 44.22 -44.48 -62.42
N PHE A 36 44.08 -44.40 -61.09
CA PHE A 36 43.48 -43.25 -60.40
C PHE A 36 44.27 -42.79 -59.17
N MET A 37 45.60 -42.88 -59.23
CA MET A 37 46.49 -42.53 -58.11
C MET A 37 46.31 -41.08 -57.66
N MET A 38 46.26 -40.12 -58.60
CA MET A 38 46.14 -38.69 -58.26
C MET A 38 44.79 -38.34 -57.64
N THR A 39 43.69 -38.92 -58.13
CA THR A 39 42.35 -38.67 -57.58
C THR A 39 42.19 -39.24 -56.16
N HIS A 40 42.76 -40.41 -55.89
CA HIS A 40 42.77 -40.99 -54.53
C HIS A 40 43.65 -40.18 -53.58
N LEU A 41 44.78 -39.64 -54.05
CA LEU A 41 45.68 -38.82 -53.25
C LEU A 41 45.05 -37.46 -52.90
N ILE A 42 44.36 -36.82 -53.86
CA ILE A 42 43.59 -35.59 -53.63
C ILE A 42 42.47 -35.86 -52.61
N LEU A 43 41.72 -36.95 -52.76
CA LEU A 43 40.62 -37.29 -51.83
C LEU A 43 41.14 -37.52 -50.40
N ARG A 44 42.29 -38.19 -50.25
CA ARG A 44 42.95 -38.42 -48.95
C ARG A 44 43.51 -37.14 -48.33
N ALA A 45 44.08 -36.26 -49.15
CA ALA A 45 44.55 -34.94 -48.72
C ALA A 45 43.37 -34.05 -48.27
N LEU A 46 42.26 -34.08 -48.99
CA LEU A 46 41.01 -33.40 -48.62
C LEU A 46 40.45 -33.94 -47.31
N PHE A 47 40.45 -35.27 -47.13
CA PHE A 47 40.04 -35.89 -45.86
C PHE A 47 40.91 -35.38 -44.70
N GLY A 48 42.24 -35.34 -44.88
CA GLY A 48 43.17 -34.79 -43.90
C GLY A 48 42.97 -33.30 -43.61
N ALA A 49 42.69 -32.49 -44.65
CA ALA A 49 42.38 -31.06 -44.50
C ALA A 49 41.12 -30.85 -43.66
N VAL A 50 40.04 -31.55 -44.00
CA VAL A 50 38.74 -31.45 -43.34
C VAL A 50 38.84 -31.94 -41.89
N SER A 51 39.43 -33.13 -41.67
CA SER A 51 39.57 -33.67 -40.32
C SER A 51 40.50 -32.81 -39.46
N GLY A 52 41.62 -32.34 -40.01
CA GLY A 52 42.55 -31.45 -39.30
C GLY A 52 41.91 -30.12 -38.90
N THR A 53 41.09 -29.55 -39.78
CA THR A 53 40.34 -28.31 -39.48
C THR A 53 39.33 -28.52 -38.36
N VAL A 54 38.55 -29.61 -38.41
CA VAL A 54 37.56 -29.95 -37.37
C VAL A 54 38.24 -30.20 -36.02
N LEU A 55 39.35 -30.94 -36.00
CA LEU A 55 40.12 -31.23 -34.80
C LEU A 55 40.71 -29.97 -34.19
N PHE A 56 41.29 -29.12 -35.04
CA PHE A 56 41.85 -27.85 -34.59
C PHE A 56 40.77 -26.93 -34.03
N LEU A 57 39.58 -26.87 -34.64
CA LEU A 57 38.46 -26.08 -34.12
C LEU A 57 37.98 -26.59 -32.75
N GLY A 58 37.92 -27.91 -32.55
CA GLY A 58 37.61 -28.51 -31.24
C GLY A 58 38.63 -28.11 -30.16
N VAL A 59 39.93 -28.16 -30.49
CA VAL A 59 41.03 -27.77 -29.60
C VAL A 59 41.08 -26.26 -29.35
N ALA A 60 40.96 -25.46 -30.40
CA ALA A 60 41.10 -24.02 -30.38
C ALA A 60 39.91 -23.31 -29.71
N HIS A 61 38.76 -23.97 -29.61
CA HIS A 61 37.65 -23.50 -28.78
C HIS A 61 37.96 -23.63 -27.28
N SER A 62 38.77 -24.63 -26.89
CA SER A 62 39.17 -24.85 -25.50
C SER A 62 40.35 -23.97 -25.05
N LEU A 63 41.21 -23.51 -25.97
CA LEU A 63 42.40 -22.73 -25.64
C LEU A 63 42.22 -21.20 -25.80
N PRO A 64 42.59 -20.39 -24.78
CA PRO A 64 42.54 -18.93 -24.84
C PRO A 64 43.80 -18.35 -25.52
N LEU A 65 44.00 -18.66 -26.80
CA LEU A 65 45.11 -18.09 -27.60
C LEU A 65 44.68 -16.80 -28.30
N THR A 66 45.62 -15.87 -28.52
CA THR A 66 45.41 -14.68 -29.36
C THR A 66 45.12 -15.07 -30.81
N PHE A 67 44.41 -14.20 -31.54
CA PHE A 67 43.94 -14.48 -32.91
C PHE A 67 45.10 -14.88 -33.86
N ASP A 68 46.21 -14.14 -33.82
CA ASP A 68 47.37 -14.40 -34.65
C ASP A 68 48.01 -15.77 -34.37
N LEU A 69 48.05 -16.16 -33.09
CA LEU A 69 48.62 -17.43 -32.68
C LEU A 69 47.70 -18.61 -33.01
N LYS A 70 46.36 -18.42 -32.96
CA LYS A 70 45.39 -19.41 -33.45
C LYS A 70 45.52 -19.64 -34.95
N LEU A 71 45.71 -18.57 -35.72
CA LEU A 71 45.83 -18.67 -37.17
C LEU A 71 47.13 -19.38 -37.57
N ALA A 72 48.26 -18.98 -36.97
CA ALA A 72 49.56 -19.61 -37.20
C ALA A 72 49.55 -21.09 -36.81
N ALA A 73 49.15 -21.42 -35.58
CA ALA A 73 49.08 -22.80 -35.10
C ALA A 73 48.09 -23.67 -35.90
N GLY A 74 46.96 -23.09 -36.30
CA GLY A 74 45.95 -23.77 -37.10
C GLY A 74 46.45 -24.12 -38.50
N SER A 75 47.12 -23.17 -39.16
CA SER A 75 47.68 -23.41 -40.51
C SER A 75 48.72 -24.53 -40.50
N VAL A 76 49.60 -24.56 -39.49
CA VAL A 76 50.61 -25.61 -39.31
C VAL A 76 49.96 -26.95 -39.04
N PHE A 77 49.01 -27.00 -38.10
CA PHE A 77 48.32 -28.24 -37.74
C PHE A 77 47.53 -28.84 -38.92
N VAL A 78 46.76 -28.01 -39.63
CA VAL A 78 46.02 -28.45 -40.81
C VAL A 78 46.98 -28.92 -41.91
N GLY A 79 48.10 -28.23 -42.12
CA GLY A 79 49.15 -28.66 -43.07
C GLY A 79 49.70 -30.05 -42.72
N VAL A 80 50.00 -30.30 -41.45
CA VAL A 80 50.44 -31.62 -40.97
C VAL A 80 49.36 -32.69 -41.19
N CYS A 81 48.09 -32.37 -40.95
CA CYS A 81 46.98 -33.29 -41.19
C CYS A 81 46.75 -33.58 -42.69
N VAL A 82 46.99 -32.61 -43.58
CA VAL A 82 46.92 -32.80 -45.04
C VAL A 82 47.99 -33.78 -45.50
N VAL A 83 49.24 -33.54 -45.09
CA VAL A 83 50.38 -34.42 -45.43
C VAL A 83 50.20 -35.81 -44.82
N GLY A 84 49.77 -35.86 -43.55
CA GLY A 84 49.48 -37.10 -42.83
C GLY A 84 48.32 -37.90 -43.42
N GLY A 85 47.25 -37.24 -43.83
CA GLY A 85 46.11 -37.85 -44.51
C GLY A 85 46.47 -38.41 -45.88
N ALA A 86 47.31 -37.70 -46.65
CA ALA A 86 47.78 -38.15 -47.96
C ALA A 86 48.70 -39.38 -47.86
N LEU A 87 49.67 -39.36 -46.92
CA LEU A 87 50.78 -40.32 -46.91
C LEU A 87 50.62 -41.47 -45.89
N SER A 88 49.91 -41.27 -44.77
CA SER A 88 49.85 -42.25 -43.68
C SER A 88 48.48 -42.91 -43.56
N SER A 89 48.44 -44.25 -43.54
CA SER A 89 47.22 -45.03 -43.26
C SER A 89 46.87 -45.02 -41.77
N SER A 90 47.88 -45.04 -40.90
CA SER A 90 47.69 -45.03 -39.44
C SER A 90 46.96 -43.77 -38.97
N LEU A 91 47.34 -42.59 -39.49
CA LEU A 91 46.66 -41.34 -39.14
C LEU A 91 45.19 -41.32 -39.59
N ARG A 92 44.87 -41.88 -40.76
CA ARG A 92 43.49 -41.97 -41.26
C ARG A 92 42.62 -42.87 -40.38
N CYS A 93 43.14 -44.04 -39.98
CA CYS A 93 42.42 -44.96 -39.10
C CYS A 93 42.21 -44.37 -37.70
N SER A 94 43.23 -43.72 -37.12
CA SER A 94 43.09 -43.04 -35.82
C SER A 94 42.03 -41.93 -35.84
N VAL A 95 42.00 -41.12 -36.89
CA VAL A 95 40.98 -40.07 -37.07
C VAL A 95 39.57 -40.66 -37.26
N LEU A 96 39.43 -41.77 -37.99
CA LEU A 96 38.14 -42.44 -38.15
C LEU A 96 37.64 -43.09 -36.85
N LEU A 97 38.54 -43.59 -36.01
CA LEU A 97 38.21 -44.15 -34.69
C LEU A 97 37.93 -43.08 -33.63
N MET A 98 38.30 -41.83 -33.87
CA MET A 98 38.00 -40.72 -32.99
C MET A 98 36.50 -40.39 -32.94
N PHE A 99 35.78 -40.50 -34.07
CA PHE A 99 34.33 -40.24 -34.13
C PHE A 99 33.50 -41.20 -33.25
N PRO A 100 33.70 -42.53 -33.32
CA PRO A 100 33.08 -43.48 -32.40
C PRO A 100 33.45 -43.25 -30.93
N SER A 101 34.70 -42.85 -30.67
CA SER A 101 35.22 -42.61 -29.32
C SER A 101 34.58 -41.38 -28.65
N MET A 102 34.26 -40.35 -29.43
CA MET A 102 33.50 -39.17 -28.98
C MET A 102 32.04 -39.49 -28.64
N LEU A 103 31.45 -40.52 -29.26
CA LEU A 103 30.07 -40.98 -28.99
C LEU A 103 29.96 -41.98 -27.83
N GLY A 104 31.10 -42.47 -27.33
CA GLY A 104 31.20 -43.34 -26.15
C GLY A 104 30.89 -42.62 -24.83
N SER A 105 30.83 -43.37 -23.74
CA SER A 105 30.49 -42.84 -22.40
C SER A 105 31.42 -41.71 -21.93
N ARG A 106 32.72 -41.79 -22.27
CA ARG A 106 33.72 -40.76 -21.95
C ARG A 106 33.61 -39.50 -22.81
N GLY A 107 33.31 -39.64 -24.09
CA GLY A 107 33.14 -38.50 -25.01
C GLY A 107 31.85 -37.70 -24.77
N ARG A 108 30.77 -38.35 -24.32
CA ARG A 108 29.52 -37.67 -23.92
C ARG A 108 29.73 -36.68 -22.76
N ALA A 109 30.52 -37.05 -21.75
CA ALA A 109 30.83 -36.17 -20.63
C ALA A 109 31.59 -34.92 -21.12
N TYR A 110 32.56 -35.10 -22.02
CA TYR A 110 33.29 -34.00 -22.64
C TYR A 110 32.38 -33.06 -23.44
N LEU A 111 31.49 -33.62 -24.27
CA LEU A 111 30.51 -32.85 -25.05
C LEU A 111 29.55 -32.06 -24.15
N MET A 112 29.01 -32.67 -23.10
CA MET A 112 28.13 -32.00 -22.13
C MET A 112 28.81 -30.83 -21.43
N LEU A 113 30.08 -30.98 -21.05
CA LEU A 113 30.86 -29.92 -20.42
C LEU A 113 31.21 -28.78 -21.40
N LEU A 114 31.47 -29.10 -22.67
CA LEU A 114 31.64 -28.11 -23.74
C LEU A 114 30.35 -27.31 -23.96
N ILE A 115 29.20 -27.99 -24.03
CA ILE A 115 27.89 -27.35 -24.15
C ILE A 115 27.63 -26.45 -22.95
N LEU A 116 27.94 -26.92 -21.73
CA LEU A 116 27.81 -26.12 -20.51
C LEU A 116 28.66 -24.84 -20.54
N SER A 117 29.91 -24.92 -21.00
CA SER A 117 30.80 -23.75 -21.16
C SER A 117 30.24 -22.73 -22.15
N VAL A 118 29.76 -23.18 -23.32
CA VAL A 118 29.17 -22.31 -24.35
C VAL A 118 27.87 -21.68 -23.84
N LEU A 119 27.00 -22.48 -23.22
CA LEU A 119 25.74 -22.01 -22.67
C LEU A 119 25.98 -20.98 -21.55
N TYR A 120 27.02 -21.18 -20.74
CA TYR A 120 27.32 -20.22 -19.70
C TYR A 120 27.82 -18.89 -20.26
N ARG A 121 28.83 -18.92 -21.13
CA ARG A 121 29.43 -17.70 -21.71
C ARG A 121 28.45 -16.87 -22.52
N GLY A 122 27.49 -17.51 -23.19
CA GLY A 122 26.42 -16.83 -23.92
C GLY A 122 25.20 -16.53 -23.05
N PRO A 123 24.11 -17.33 -23.17
CA PRO A 123 22.80 -16.99 -22.62
C PRO A 123 22.75 -16.89 -21.09
N VAL A 124 23.47 -17.73 -20.34
CA VAL A 124 23.39 -17.70 -18.86
C VAL A 124 24.06 -16.45 -18.30
N SER A 125 25.23 -16.04 -18.81
CA SER A 125 25.89 -14.81 -18.35
C SER A 125 25.06 -13.56 -18.66
N ASN A 126 24.28 -13.59 -19.74
CA ASN A 126 23.32 -12.54 -20.08
C ASN A 126 22.13 -12.54 -19.12
N LEU A 127 21.54 -13.71 -18.87
CA LEU A 127 20.44 -13.85 -17.91
C LEU A 127 20.85 -13.40 -16.51
N GLN A 128 22.04 -13.78 -16.04
CA GLN A 128 22.55 -13.36 -14.73
C GLN A 128 22.69 -11.84 -14.62
N ARG A 129 23.21 -11.16 -15.64
CA ARG A 129 23.29 -9.69 -15.67
C ARG A 129 21.92 -9.02 -15.65
N ASN A 130 20.94 -9.60 -16.34
CA ASN A 130 19.56 -9.12 -16.32
C ASN A 130 18.91 -9.32 -14.96
N VAL A 131 19.11 -10.48 -14.31
CA VAL A 131 18.61 -10.75 -12.96
C VAL A 131 19.25 -9.84 -11.93
N GLU A 132 20.57 -9.61 -12.00
CA GLU A 132 21.28 -8.63 -11.15
C GLU A 132 20.67 -7.24 -11.31
N SER A 133 20.49 -6.78 -12.56
CA SER A 133 19.92 -5.46 -12.85
C SER A 133 18.46 -5.34 -12.37
N ALA A 134 17.65 -6.39 -12.56
CA ALA A 134 16.26 -6.42 -12.10
C ALA A 134 16.17 -6.40 -10.56
N ALA A 135 17.00 -7.19 -9.88
CA ALA A 135 17.06 -7.21 -8.42
C ALA A 135 17.49 -5.85 -7.84
N LEU A 136 18.50 -5.21 -8.42
CA LEU A 136 18.93 -3.87 -8.01
C LEU A 136 17.85 -2.81 -8.26
N THR A 137 17.16 -2.89 -9.39
CA THR A 137 16.05 -1.98 -9.72
C THR A 137 14.90 -2.14 -8.73
N LEU A 138 14.52 -3.38 -8.39
CA LEU A 138 13.49 -3.65 -7.38
C LEU A 138 13.91 -3.12 -6.00
N SER A 139 15.17 -3.36 -5.60
CA SER A 139 15.70 -2.87 -4.32
C SER A 139 15.63 -1.34 -4.22
N CYS A 140 16.04 -0.63 -5.26
CA CYS A 140 15.97 0.84 -5.32
C CYS A 140 14.52 1.36 -5.32
N ASN A 141 13.60 0.68 -6.01
CA ASN A 141 12.18 1.03 -5.96
C ASN A 141 11.58 0.85 -4.57
N LEU A 142 11.94 -0.22 -3.86
CA LEU A 142 11.48 -0.46 -2.50
C LEU A 142 12.02 0.60 -1.53
N ASP A 143 13.31 0.93 -1.63
CA ASP A 143 13.93 2.01 -0.85
C ASP A 143 13.22 3.35 -1.07
N LEU A 144 13.02 3.72 -2.34
CA LEU A 144 12.32 4.95 -2.71
C LEU A 144 10.86 4.97 -2.23
N GLN A 145 10.15 3.84 -2.33
CA GLN A 145 8.77 3.72 -1.87
C GLN A 145 8.66 3.89 -0.35
N VAL A 146 9.58 3.29 0.40
CA VAL A 146 9.64 3.43 1.86
C VAL A 146 9.98 4.86 2.23
N HIS A 147 10.95 5.47 1.54
CA HIS A 147 11.35 6.86 1.78
C HIS A 147 10.19 7.84 1.57
N HIS A 148 9.50 7.77 0.43
CA HIS A 148 8.33 8.62 0.16
C HIS A 148 7.17 8.35 1.12
N SER A 149 6.94 7.09 1.50
CA SER A 149 5.89 6.76 2.48
C SER A 149 6.17 7.40 3.84
N ARG A 150 7.44 7.45 4.28
CA ARG A 150 7.84 8.13 5.53
C ARG A 150 7.63 9.64 5.45
N LEU A 151 8.00 10.27 4.34
CA LEU A 151 7.78 11.70 4.14
C LEU A 151 6.30 12.04 4.13
N LEU A 152 5.49 11.32 3.34
CA LEU A 152 4.04 11.50 3.29
C LEU A 152 3.38 11.31 4.65
N TRP A 153 3.79 10.30 5.41
CA TRP A 153 3.28 10.08 6.77
C TRP A 153 3.62 11.25 7.70
N ARG A 154 4.88 11.72 7.67
CA ARG A 154 5.34 12.86 8.47
C ARG A 154 4.54 14.11 8.14
N ASP A 155 4.38 14.42 6.86
CA ASP A 155 3.62 15.59 6.42
C ASP A 155 2.13 15.47 6.76
N ALA A 156 1.56 14.27 6.66
CA ALA A 156 0.16 14.02 7.01
C ALA A 156 -0.12 14.16 8.53
N ILE A 157 0.83 13.76 9.40
CA ILE A 157 0.64 13.81 10.85
C ILE A 157 1.07 15.14 11.49
N THR A 158 1.94 15.91 10.83
CA THR A 158 2.42 17.21 11.31
C THR A 158 1.29 18.16 11.76
N PRO A 159 0.21 18.39 10.98
CA PRO A 159 -0.86 19.29 11.42
C PRO A 159 -1.56 18.80 12.71
N PHE A 160 -1.73 17.48 12.89
CA PHE A 160 -2.30 16.93 14.11
C PHE A 160 -1.40 17.17 15.33
N ILE A 161 -0.09 17.02 15.15
CA ILE A 161 0.89 17.31 16.21
C ILE A 161 0.81 18.79 16.59
N LEU A 162 0.81 19.70 15.61
CA LEU A 162 0.75 21.14 15.85
C LEU A 162 -0.54 21.57 16.57
N ILE A 163 -1.71 21.11 16.09
CA ILE A 163 -3.00 21.43 16.72
C ILE A 163 -3.04 20.89 18.15
N THR A 164 -2.54 19.68 18.38
CA THR A 164 -2.54 19.09 19.71
C THR A 164 -1.53 19.78 20.63
N GLN A 165 -0.39 20.24 20.10
CA GLN A 165 0.58 21.02 20.86
C GLN A 165 -0.01 22.36 21.29
N GLU A 166 -0.66 23.08 20.39
CA GLU A 166 -1.35 24.34 20.70
C GLU A 166 -2.42 24.14 21.80
N LEU A 167 -3.22 23.07 21.70
CA LEU A 167 -4.20 22.71 22.74
C LEU A 167 -3.57 22.38 24.11
N VAL A 168 -2.38 21.76 24.11
CA VAL A 168 -1.66 21.40 25.34
C VAL A 168 -0.98 22.63 25.94
N ASP A 169 -0.39 23.49 25.12
CA ASP A 169 0.27 24.73 25.53
C ASP A 169 -0.75 25.71 26.13
N ASP A 170 -1.92 25.85 25.50
CA ASP A 170 -3.00 26.74 25.95
C ASP A 170 -3.98 26.06 26.93
N LYS A 171 -3.65 24.86 27.46
CA LYS A 171 -4.52 24.07 28.33
C LYS A 171 -5.09 24.89 29.49
N ALA A 172 -4.25 25.65 30.19
CA ALA A 172 -4.66 26.41 31.38
C ALA A 172 -5.62 27.55 31.03
N GLU A 173 -5.40 28.23 29.90
CA GLU A 173 -6.29 29.28 29.41
C GLU A 173 -7.64 28.69 28.98
N PHE A 174 -7.62 27.59 28.23
CA PHE A 174 -8.81 26.91 27.78
C PHE A 174 -9.66 26.35 28.95
N GLU A 175 -9.01 25.75 29.96
CA GLU A 175 -9.68 25.29 31.18
C GLU A 175 -10.32 26.45 31.95
N SER A 176 -9.62 27.59 32.05
CA SER A 176 -10.16 28.80 32.66
C SER A 176 -11.41 29.32 31.93
N GLU A 177 -11.39 29.35 30.60
CA GLU A 177 -12.54 29.77 29.79
C GLU A 177 -13.72 28.79 29.89
N ALA A 178 -13.47 27.47 29.89
CA ALA A 178 -14.50 26.46 30.11
C ALA A 178 -15.18 26.64 31.48
N LEU A 179 -14.40 26.87 32.54
CA LEU A 179 -14.91 27.17 33.89
C LEU A 179 -15.64 28.52 33.94
N SER A 180 -15.20 29.52 33.17
CA SER A 180 -15.85 30.83 33.04
C SER A 180 -17.24 30.70 32.41
N VAL A 181 -17.36 29.96 31.30
CA VAL A 181 -18.63 29.65 30.63
C VAL A 181 -19.56 28.89 31.57
N SER A 182 -19.03 27.87 32.27
CA SER A 182 -19.80 27.09 33.24
C SER A 182 -20.39 27.95 34.35
N ARG A 183 -19.60 28.84 34.96
CA ARG A 183 -20.08 29.78 35.99
C ARG A 183 -21.13 30.75 35.46
N LYS A 184 -20.93 31.33 34.27
CA LYS A 184 -21.90 32.25 33.65
C LYS A 184 -23.23 31.53 33.35
N PHE A 185 -23.17 30.33 32.80
CA PHE A 185 -24.37 29.53 32.55
C PHE A 185 -25.07 29.12 33.85
N GLN A 186 -24.33 28.73 34.89
CA GLN A 186 -24.91 28.43 36.20
C GLN A 186 -25.66 29.65 36.76
N SER A 187 -25.12 30.86 36.61
CA SER A 187 -25.82 32.09 36.99
C SER A 187 -27.13 32.29 36.21
N ILE A 188 -27.12 32.08 34.89
CA ILE A 188 -28.33 32.20 34.05
C ILE A 188 -29.35 31.13 34.45
N ARG A 189 -28.90 29.89 34.62
CA ARG A 189 -29.73 28.77 35.05
C ARG A 189 -30.39 29.09 36.38
N ASP A 190 -29.60 29.52 37.36
CA ASP A 190 -30.10 29.81 38.69
C ASP A 190 -31.08 31.01 38.66
N GLU A 191 -30.86 32.01 37.80
CA GLU A 191 -31.83 33.09 37.58
C GLU A 191 -33.16 32.58 36.98
N VAL A 192 -33.08 31.81 35.89
CA VAL A 192 -34.27 31.23 35.22
C VAL A 192 -35.09 30.35 36.17
N VAL A 193 -34.41 29.66 37.09
CA VAL A 193 -35.04 28.84 38.11
C VAL A 193 -35.60 29.69 39.25
N LEU A 194 -34.78 30.56 39.86
CA LEU A 194 -35.11 31.23 41.11
C LEU A 194 -36.00 32.46 40.91
N GLN A 195 -35.78 33.25 39.85
CA GLN A 195 -36.48 34.52 39.61
C GLN A 195 -37.99 34.33 39.37
N TYR A 196 -38.39 33.14 38.90
CA TYR A 196 -39.79 32.81 38.59
C TYR A 196 -40.45 31.89 39.64
N GLY A 197 -39.85 31.76 40.84
CA GLY A 197 -40.44 31.03 41.95
C GLY A 197 -40.37 29.50 41.82
N TYR A 198 -39.41 28.97 41.05
CA TYR A 198 -39.15 27.53 41.06
C TYR A 198 -38.29 27.20 42.29
N ASP A 199 -38.73 26.25 43.12
CA ASP A 199 -37.81 25.58 44.07
C ASP A 199 -36.53 25.16 43.32
N ARG A 200 -35.37 25.33 43.98
CA ARG A 200 -34.06 24.88 43.44
C ARG A 200 -34.24 23.52 42.76
N PHE A 201 -33.93 23.45 41.46
CA PHE A 201 -33.95 22.20 40.71
C PHE A 201 -33.15 21.15 41.49
N LYS A 202 -33.86 20.19 42.10
CA LYS A 202 -33.24 18.98 42.61
C LYS A 202 -33.30 17.97 41.47
N PRO A 203 -32.16 17.53 40.91
CA PRO A 203 -32.18 16.45 39.95
C PRO A 203 -32.78 15.22 40.64
N LYS A 204 -34.03 14.88 40.33
CA LYS A 204 -34.62 13.61 40.75
C LYS A 204 -34.07 12.55 39.81
N HIS A 205 -33.14 11.73 40.32
CA HIS A 205 -32.62 10.53 39.64
C HIS A 205 -33.65 9.39 39.52
N THR A 206 -34.94 9.70 39.47
CA THR A 206 -36.01 8.71 39.35
C THR A 206 -36.81 8.97 38.08
N GLU A 207 -36.81 7.99 37.18
CA GLU A 207 -37.49 7.91 35.87
C GLU A 207 -39.02 8.08 35.92
N THR A 208 -39.58 8.46 37.07
CA THR A 208 -40.99 8.77 37.32
C THR A 208 -41.24 10.27 37.51
N GLY A 209 -40.27 11.12 37.18
CA GLY A 209 -40.40 12.58 37.24
C GLY A 209 -41.09 13.18 36.01
N THR A 210 -41.92 14.20 36.22
CA THR A 210 -42.44 15.06 35.14
C THR A 210 -41.30 15.70 34.36
N SER A 211 -41.44 15.81 33.04
CA SER A 211 -40.37 16.36 32.18
C SER A 211 -40.03 17.80 32.56
N THR A 212 -38.79 18.26 32.33
CA THR A 212 -38.41 19.66 32.56
C THR A 212 -39.37 20.62 31.84
N GLN A 213 -39.79 20.28 30.61
CA GLN A 213 -40.80 21.03 29.85
C GLN A 213 -42.12 21.16 30.63
N GLU A 214 -42.66 20.04 31.11
CA GLU A 214 -43.92 19.98 31.83
C GLU A 214 -43.86 20.74 33.16
N GLN A 215 -42.73 20.67 33.86
CA GLN A 215 -42.49 21.45 35.07
C GLN A 215 -42.52 22.95 34.81
N PHE A 216 -41.87 23.42 33.73
CA PHE A 216 -41.91 24.82 33.33
C PHE A 216 -43.31 25.25 32.92
N THR A 217 -43.98 24.50 32.04
CA THR A 217 -45.35 24.80 31.58
C THR A 217 -46.34 24.90 32.75
N THR A 218 -46.34 23.90 33.64
CA THR A 218 -47.31 23.85 34.76
C THR A 218 -47.07 24.99 35.74
N LYS A 219 -45.82 25.30 36.08
CA LYS A 219 -45.49 26.40 36.99
C LYS A 219 -45.83 27.77 36.40
N THR A 220 -45.57 27.99 35.12
CA THR A 220 -45.97 29.24 34.44
C THR A 220 -47.49 29.42 34.47
N MET A 221 -48.26 28.36 34.25
CA MET A 221 -49.73 28.41 34.36
C MET A 221 -50.20 28.77 35.78
N MET A 222 -49.60 28.19 36.82
CA MET A 222 -49.93 28.53 38.21
C MET A 222 -49.57 29.99 38.56
N GLN A 223 -48.48 30.52 38.00
CA GLN A 223 -48.12 31.93 38.18
C GLN A 223 -49.14 32.87 37.54
N CYS A 224 -49.70 32.53 36.37
CA CYS A 224 -50.80 33.29 35.77
C CYS A 224 -52.00 33.40 36.74
N ASP A 225 -52.40 32.29 37.37
CA ASP A 225 -53.50 32.30 38.34
C ASP A 225 -53.17 33.23 39.52
N SER A 226 -51.98 33.08 40.09
CA SER A 226 -51.49 33.87 41.22
C SER A 226 -51.49 35.38 40.92
N VAL A 227 -50.99 35.77 39.74
CA VAL A 227 -50.92 37.19 39.32
C VAL A 227 -52.32 37.78 39.14
N VAL A 228 -53.25 37.04 38.53
CA VAL A 228 -54.63 37.50 38.32
C VAL A 228 -55.37 37.60 39.66
N ASP A 229 -55.28 36.58 40.51
CA ASP A 229 -55.91 36.57 41.84
C ASP A 229 -55.38 37.69 42.73
N GLU A 230 -54.08 37.94 42.70
CA GLU A 230 -53.46 39.07 43.41
C GLU A 230 -53.97 40.42 42.85
N GLY A 231 -54.19 40.52 41.54
CA GLY A 231 -54.85 41.66 40.92
C GLY A 231 -56.27 41.87 41.46
N VAL A 232 -57.10 40.83 41.46
CA VAL A 232 -58.48 40.84 42.00
C VAL A 232 -58.49 41.30 43.44
N ARG A 233 -57.59 40.74 44.25
CA ARG A 233 -57.44 41.10 45.66
C ARG A 233 -57.07 42.57 45.83
N ARG A 234 -56.04 43.06 45.12
CA ARG A 234 -55.64 44.48 45.16
C ARG A 234 -56.74 45.43 44.72
N CYS A 235 -57.55 45.05 43.72
CA CYS A 235 -58.71 45.82 43.30
C CYS A 235 -59.78 45.88 44.41
N SER A 236 -60.10 44.73 45.03
CA SER A 236 -61.07 44.66 46.13
C SER A 236 -60.61 45.48 47.34
N ASP A 237 -59.32 45.39 47.68
CA ASP A 237 -58.70 46.19 48.74
C ASP A 237 -58.77 47.69 48.43
N TRP A 238 -58.60 48.08 47.16
CA TRP A 238 -58.73 49.47 46.73
C TRP A 238 -60.15 50.00 46.96
N PHE A 239 -61.19 49.27 46.55
CA PHE A 239 -62.59 49.66 46.79
C PHE A 239 -62.90 49.79 48.28
N THR A 240 -62.45 48.82 49.07
CA THR A 240 -62.63 48.81 50.53
C THR A 240 -61.98 50.03 51.18
N ARG A 241 -60.76 50.35 50.76
CA ARG A 241 -60.04 51.53 51.25
C ARG A 241 -60.72 52.83 50.83
N ARG A 242 -61.15 52.95 49.57
CA ARG A 242 -61.84 54.16 49.08
C ARG A 242 -63.18 54.39 49.77
N TRP A 243 -63.91 53.33 50.10
CA TRP A 243 -65.14 53.43 50.89
C TRP A 243 -64.88 54.07 52.26
N ALA A 244 -63.86 53.61 52.98
CA ALA A 244 -63.50 54.16 54.29
C ALA A 244 -63.09 55.64 54.20
N GLU A 245 -62.21 55.98 53.24
CA GLU A 245 -61.77 57.36 53.00
C GLU A 245 -62.95 58.28 52.61
N CYS A 246 -63.93 57.79 51.84
CA CYS A 246 -65.11 58.55 51.44
C CYS A 246 -66.06 58.82 52.62
N MET A 247 -66.29 57.82 53.47
CA MET A 247 -67.13 57.95 54.66
C MET A 247 -66.57 58.93 55.69
N GLU A 248 -65.24 59.02 55.78
CA GLU A 248 -64.55 60.00 56.63
C GLU A 248 -64.64 61.42 56.09
N ALA A 249 -64.53 61.60 54.76
CA ALA A 249 -64.54 62.91 54.11
C ALA A 249 -65.93 63.60 54.09
N ILE A 250 -67.03 62.84 54.15
CA ILE A 250 -68.40 63.36 54.07
C ILE A 250 -69.12 63.11 55.41
N PRO A 251 -69.19 64.10 56.32
CA PRO A 251 -69.70 63.89 57.68
C PRO A 251 -71.23 63.86 57.79
N VAL A 252 -71.97 64.10 56.68
CA VAL A 252 -73.44 64.15 56.70
C VAL A 252 -74.03 62.73 56.51
N PRO A 253 -74.75 62.18 57.50
CA PRO A 253 -75.06 60.74 57.60
C PRO A 253 -76.03 60.17 56.57
N VAL A 254 -76.73 61.01 55.80
CA VAL A 254 -77.60 60.54 54.69
C VAL A 254 -76.93 60.74 53.33
N ILE A 255 -76.17 61.83 53.17
CA ILE A 255 -75.50 62.18 51.91
C ILE A 255 -74.26 61.30 51.70
N ASN A 256 -73.55 60.94 52.77
CA ASN A 256 -72.34 60.11 52.69
C ASN A 256 -72.63 58.71 52.13
N HIS A 257 -73.70 58.05 52.58
CA HIS A 257 -74.07 56.73 52.11
C HIS A 257 -74.52 56.76 50.65
N ILE A 258 -75.21 57.81 50.20
CA ILE A 258 -75.63 57.95 48.80
C ILE A 258 -74.42 58.15 47.88
N LEU A 259 -73.46 58.99 48.26
CA LEU A 259 -72.30 59.29 47.43
C LEU A 259 -71.25 58.18 47.45
N CYS A 260 -71.03 57.53 48.60
CA CYS A 260 -69.99 56.52 48.75
C CYS A 260 -70.42 55.12 48.29
N VAL A 261 -71.72 54.83 48.09
CA VAL A 261 -72.23 53.46 47.78
C VAL A 261 -71.56 52.79 46.58
N SER A 262 -71.17 53.60 45.60
CA SER A 262 -70.44 53.14 44.41
C SER A 262 -69.11 52.45 44.77
N MET A 263 -68.47 52.81 45.88
CA MET A 263 -67.23 52.20 46.35
C MET A 263 -67.43 50.82 47.01
N LYS A 264 -68.68 50.39 47.23
CA LYS A 264 -68.99 49.06 47.77
C LYS A 264 -68.99 47.98 46.69
N PHE A 265 -68.90 48.34 45.41
CA PHE A 265 -69.00 47.44 44.25
C PHE A 265 -67.69 46.68 43.94
N HIS A 266 -67.01 46.16 44.95
CA HIS A 266 -65.80 45.34 44.81
C HIS A 266 -66.04 44.03 44.02
N PHE A 267 -67.29 43.58 43.88
CA PHE A 267 -67.65 42.45 42.99
C PHE A 267 -67.26 42.69 41.52
N LEU A 268 -67.11 43.96 41.11
CA LEU A 268 -66.65 44.30 39.77
C LEU A 268 -65.19 43.85 39.53
N CYS A 269 -64.39 43.65 40.58
CA CYS A 269 -63.02 43.19 40.46
C CYS A 269 -62.91 41.75 39.92
N ASP A 270 -63.93 40.91 40.09
CA ASP A 270 -63.94 39.55 39.56
C ASP A 270 -63.94 39.52 38.02
N VAL A 271 -64.27 40.63 37.34
CA VAL A 271 -64.12 40.75 35.88
C VAL A 271 -62.70 40.46 35.43
N MET A 272 -61.69 40.75 36.26
CA MET A 272 -60.29 40.50 35.93
C MET A 272 -59.96 39.00 35.83
N ARG A 273 -60.79 38.09 36.37
CA ARG A 273 -60.61 36.65 36.19
C ARG A 273 -60.76 36.21 34.73
N VAL A 274 -61.35 37.04 33.86
CA VAL A 274 -61.34 36.81 32.41
C VAL A 274 -59.91 36.78 31.84
N MET A 275 -58.95 37.38 32.54
CA MET A 275 -57.53 37.39 32.16
C MET A 275 -56.83 36.06 32.46
N THR A 276 -57.37 35.19 33.32
CA THR A 276 -56.78 33.88 33.62
C THR A 276 -56.67 32.97 32.39
N PRO A 277 -57.76 32.68 31.65
CA PRO A 277 -57.65 31.88 30.42
C PRO A 277 -56.76 32.55 29.38
N TRP A 278 -56.85 33.88 29.23
CA TRP A 278 -56.00 34.66 28.33
C TRP A 278 -54.50 34.50 28.67
N CYS A 279 -54.12 34.63 29.94
CA CYS A 279 -52.72 34.49 30.38
C CYS A 279 -52.19 33.07 30.12
N ARG A 280 -53.00 32.04 30.39
CA ARG A 280 -52.60 30.64 30.17
C ARG A 280 -52.42 30.30 28.69
N GLU A 281 -53.17 30.95 27.79
CA GLU A 281 -53.11 30.71 26.35
C GLU A 281 -52.03 31.56 25.65
N GLU A 282 -51.88 32.83 26.05
CA GLU A 282 -50.97 33.79 25.41
C GLU A 282 -49.56 33.83 26.03
N VAL A 283 -49.34 33.19 27.19
CA VAL A 283 -48.01 33.05 27.81
C VAL A 283 -47.58 31.57 27.93
N PRO A 284 -47.51 30.82 26.81
CA PRO A 284 -47.07 29.44 26.84
C PRO A 284 -45.55 29.35 26.96
N VAL A 285 -45.06 28.29 27.59
CA VAL A 285 -43.65 27.90 27.50
C VAL A 285 -43.41 27.24 26.15
N GLU A 286 -42.42 27.71 25.40
CA GLU A 286 -42.01 27.17 24.10
C GLU A 286 -41.87 25.65 24.15
N GLY A 287 -42.41 24.93 23.17
CA GLY A 287 -42.58 23.47 23.22
C GLY A 287 -41.28 22.65 23.31
N ASN A 288 -40.14 23.27 22.99
CA ASN A 288 -38.81 22.64 23.06
C ASN A 288 -37.91 23.22 24.17
N PHE A 289 -38.43 24.11 25.00
CA PHE A 289 -37.65 24.78 26.05
C PHE A 289 -36.97 23.80 27.00
N GLY A 290 -37.72 22.82 27.52
CA GLY A 290 -37.22 21.86 28.51
C GLY A 290 -36.07 20.99 27.96
N ARG A 291 -36.22 20.47 26.72
CA ARG A 291 -35.15 19.68 26.08
C ARG A 291 -33.91 20.53 25.79
N LEU A 292 -34.10 21.77 25.37
CA LEU A 292 -32.99 22.71 25.13
C LEU A 292 -32.27 23.01 26.45
N PHE A 293 -33.00 23.29 27.51
CA PHE A 293 -32.47 23.55 28.85
C PHE A 293 -31.66 22.35 29.36
N ASP A 294 -32.22 21.14 29.29
CA ASP A 294 -31.54 19.91 29.71
C ASP A 294 -30.26 19.67 28.90
N ARG A 295 -30.31 19.85 27.58
CA ARG A 295 -29.16 19.66 26.68
C ARG A 295 -28.08 20.69 26.92
N LEU A 296 -28.43 21.95 27.14
CA LEU A 296 -27.48 23.02 27.46
C LEU A 296 -26.83 22.78 28.82
N ASN A 297 -27.62 22.40 29.84
CA ASN A 297 -27.09 22.08 31.16
C ASN A 297 -26.11 20.91 31.12
N LEU A 298 -26.41 19.85 30.36
CA LEU A 298 -25.49 18.74 30.14
C LEU A 298 -24.23 19.16 29.36
N SER A 299 -24.41 19.93 28.27
CA SER A 299 -23.29 20.32 27.40
C SER A 299 -22.27 21.20 28.14
N VAL A 300 -22.75 22.11 28.99
CA VAL A 300 -21.89 22.97 29.81
C VAL A 300 -21.22 22.18 30.94
N ASP A 301 -21.91 21.22 31.55
CA ASP A 301 -21.30 20.33 32.57
C ASP A 301 -20.17 19.49 31.97
N LEU A 302 -20.39 18.91 30.78
CA LEU A 302 -19.38 18.14 30.06
C LEU A 302 -18.19 18.99 29.64
N LEU A 303 -18.42 20.19 29.10
CA LEU A 303 -17.37 21.15 28.75
C LEU A 303 -16.48 21.48 29.96
N SER A 304 -17.07 21.60 31.15
CA SER A 304 -16.31 21.91 32.36
C SER A 304 -15.50 20.72 32.92
N ARG A 305 -15.90 19.47 32.63
CA ARG A 305 -15.30 18.27 33.24
C ARG A 305 -14.29 17.57 32.35
N GLU A 306 -14.54 17.50 31.04
CA GLU A 306 -13.71 16.72 30.10
C GLU A 306 -12.34 17.36 29.86
N PHE A 307 -12.25 18.69 29.93
CA PHE A 307 -11.01 19.43 29.68
C PHE A 307 -10.03 19.46 30.86
N SER A 308 -10.41 18.93 32.02
CA SER A 308 -9.48 18.70 33.13
C SER A 308 -8.54 17.51 32.88
N THR A 309 -8.72 16.75 31.80
CA THR A 309 -7.87 15.60 31.46
C THR A 309 -6.50 16.05 30.91
N GLU A 310 -5.42 15.41 31.39
CA GLU A 310 -4.07 15.68 30.90
C GLU A 310 -3.86 15.06 29.51
N LEU A 311 -3.87 15.90 28.48
CA LEU A 311 -3.41 15.53 27.15
C LEU A 311 -1.88 15.42 27.16
N LEU A 312 -1.37 14.18 27.27
CA LEU A 312 0.05 13.90 27.11
C LEU A 312 0.34 13.53 25.65
N LEU A 313 0.96 14.45 24.92
CA LEU A 313 1.54 14.16 23.61
C LEU A 313 2.78 13.29 23.79
N GLN A 314 2.62 11.97 23.72
CA GLN A 314 3.76 11.08 23.59
C GLN A 314 4.06 10.87 22.11
N GLU A 315 5.03 11.63 21.60
CA GLU A 315 5.64 11.42 20.28
C GLU A 315 6.42 10.10 20.31
N ARG A 316 5.68 8.98 20.31
CA ARG A 316 6.28 7.67 20.19
C ARG A 316 6.74 7.59 18.76
N GLN A 317 8.01 7.88 18.54
CA GLN A 317 8.71 7.73 17.28
C GLN A 317 8.26 6.40 16.64
N GLN A 318 7.31 6.47 15.71
CA GLN A 318 6.65 5.31 15.08
C GLN A 318 7.59 4.68 14.05
N GLN A 319 8.86 4.55 14.43
CA GLN A 319 9.86 3.71 13.78
C GLN A 319 9.33 2.28 13.58
N ALA A 320 8.38 1.83 14.41
CA ALA A 320 7.79 0.50 14.35
C ALA A 320 6.73 0.29 13.26
N VAL A 321 5.98 1.30 12.83
CA VAL A 321 4.89 1.11 11.84
C VAL A 321 5.46 0.93 10.42
N LEU A 322 6.62 1.53 10.15
CA LEU A 322 7.40 1.36 8.91
C LEU A 322 8.66 0.49 9.11
N GLY A 323 8.85 -0.06 10.31
CA GLY A 323 10.06 -0.81 10.71
C GLY A 323 10.20 -2.18 10.06
N GLY A 324 9.13 -2.71 9.47
CA GLY A 324 9.18 -3.96 8.69
C GLY A 324 9.79 -3.80 7.29
N ALA A 325 9.92 -2.57 6.80
CA ALA A 325 10.39 -2.26 5.45
C ALA A 325 11.63 -1.37 5.45
N VAL A 326 12.51 -1.50 6.47
CA VAL A 326 13.81 -0.83 6.42
C VAL A 326 14.71 -1.59 5.43
N VAL A 327 14.45 -1.37 4.15
CA VAL A 327 15.42 -1.60 3.10
C VAL A 327 16.36 -0.42 3.20
N ASP A 328 17.46 -0.59 3.93
CA ASP A 328 18.47 0.45 4.07
C ASP A 328 19.30 0.56 2.77
N GLU A 329 19.99 1.68 2.58
CA GLU A 329 20.92 1.87 1.45
C GLU A 329 21.99 0.75 1.44
N GLU A 330 22.35 0.26 2.63
CA GLU A 330 23.21 -0.90 2.86
C GLU A 330 22.68 -2.19 2.23
N PHE A 331 21.37 -2.42 2.19
CA PHE A 331 20.78 -3.63 1.61
C PHE A 331 21.04 -3.71 0.10
N THR A 332 20.83 -2.60 -0.61
CA THR A 332 21.09 -2.52 -2.06
C THR A 332 22.58 -2.75 -2.36
N GLN A 333 23.47 -2.18 -1.54
CA GLN A 333 24.91 -2.39 -1.68
C GLN A 333 25.32 -3.84 -1.39
N SER A 334 24.76 -4.45 -0.35
CA SER A 334 25.02 -5.84 0.03
C SER A 334 24.52 -6.83 -1.04
N LEU A 335 23.34 -6.60 -1.60
CA LEU A 335 22.82 -7.35 -2.75
C LEU A 335 23.77 -7.26 -3.95
N ARG A 336 24.21 -6.05 -4.29
CA ARG A 336 25.18 -5.83 -5.38
C ARG A 336 26.47 -6.61 -5.16
N GLY A 337 27.04 -6.53 -3.96
CA GLY A 337 28.24 -7.28 -3.59
C GLY A 337 28.05 -8.79 -3.72
N SER A 338 26.90 -9.31 -3.28
CA SER A 338 26.56 -10.74 -3.35
C SER A 338 26.45 -11.25 -4.79
N PHE A 339 25.79 -10.51 -5.68
CA PHE A 339 25.69 -10.87 -7.10
C PHE A 339 27.06 -10.82 -7.80
N GLN A 340 27.88 -9.80 -7.49
CA GLN A 340 29.24 -9.70 -8.03
C GLN A 340 30.15 -10.84 -7.57
N GLU A 341 30.07 -11.23 -6.30
CA GLU A 341 30.80 -12.39 -5.76
C GLU A 341 30.38 -13.69 -6.45
N LEU A 342 29.07 -13.93 -6.58
CA LEU A 342 28.53 -15.12 -7.23
C LEU A 342 29.00 -15.22 -8.69
N ARG A 343 28.93 -14.11 -9.43
CA ARG A 343 29.41 -14.03 -10.81
C ARG A 343 30.90 -14.36 -10.92
N ARG A 344 31.74 -13.73 -10.08
CA ARG A 344 33.20 -13.95 -10.10
C ARG A 344 33.59 -15.37 -9.70
N ARG A 345 32.82 -16.03 -8.82
CA ARG A 345 33.01 -17.44 -8.47
C ARG A 345 32.67 -18.35 -9.66
N MET A 346 31.54 -18.10 -10.32
CA MET A 346 31.12 -18.90 -11.46
C MET A 346 32.06 -18.74 -12.66
N GLU A 347 32.50 -17.53 -12.97
CA GLU A 347 33.51 -17.27 -14.02
C GLU A 347 34.80 -18.07 -13.75
N ARG A 348 35.33 -18.00 -12.51
CA ARG A 348 36.51 -18.79 -12.11
C ARG A 348 36.31 -20.30 -12.23
N LEU A 349 35.16 -20.82 -11.80
CA LEU A 349 34.84 -22.25 -11.90
C LEU A 349 34.84 -22.73 -13.35
N LEU A 350 34.32 -21.92 -14.27
CA LEU A 350 34.26 -22.27 -15.68
C LEU A 350 35.61 -22.19 -16.38
N ASP A 351 36.44 -21.21 -16.01
CA ASP A 351 37.81 -21.14 -16.52
C ASP A 351 38.64 -22.34 -16.05
N LEU A 352 38.50 -22.76 -14.79
CA LEU A 352 39.10 -24.00 -14.27
C LEU A 352 38.58 -25.24 -15.00
N LEU A 353 37.26 -25.33 -15.20
CA LEU A 353 36.63 -26.44 -15.93
C LEU A 353 37.13 -26.52 -17.38
N GLN A 354 37.29 -25.38 -18.03
CA GLN A 354 37.81 -25.28 -19.39
C GLN A 354 39.29 -25.67 -19.47
N LEU A 355 40.09 -25.29 -18.48
CA LEU A 355 41.48 -25.74 -18.37
C LEU A 355 41.54 -27.27 -18.23
N LEU A 356 40.76 -27.87 -17.33
CA LEU A 356 40.68 -29.33 -17.14
C LEU A 356 40.20 -30.05 -18.41
N LEU A 357 39.25 -29.48 -19.14
CA LEU A 357 38.80 -29.99 -20.44
C LEU A 357 39.92 -29.99 -21.48
N SER A 358 40.76 -28.95 -21.51
CA SER A 358 41.89 -28.88 -22.44
C SER A 358 42.94 -29.98 -22.18
N PHE A 359 43.20 -30.32 -20.91
CA PHE A 359 44.12 -31.41 -20.52
C PHE A 359 43.52 -32.80 -20.75
N THR A 360 42.22 -32.97 -20.54
CA THR A 360 41.55 -34.26 -20.77
C THR A 360 41.36 -34.56 -22.25
N PHE A 361 41.18 -33.52 -23.09
CA PHE A 361 41.20 -33.67 -24.55
C PHE A 361 42.52 -34.35 -24.99
N THR A 362 43.69 -33.81 -24.63
CA THR A 362 44.99 -34.42 -24.97
C THR A 362 45.12 -35.86 -24.45
N SER A 363 44.64 -36.15 -23.23
CA SER A 363 44.69 -37.50 -22.68
C SER A 363 43.81 -38.53 -23.41
N ILE A 364 42.71 -38.11 -24.03
CA ILE A 364 41.84 -38.99 -24.83
C ILE A 364 42.48 -39.36 -26.17
N PHE A 365 43.43 -38.55 -26.69
CA PHE A 365 44.12 -38.80 -27.96
C PHE A 365 45.46 -39.52 -27.83
N THR A 366 46.04 -39.58 -26.62
CA THR A 366 47.33 -40.24 -26.37
C THR A 366 47.21 -41.70 -25.92
N GLN A 367 45.98 -42.23 -25.79
CA GLN A 367 45.68 -43.66 -25.61
C GLN A 367 45.16 -44.25 -26.92
#